data_AF-A0A7Y4XKS1-F1
#
_entry.id   AF-A0A7Y4XKS1-F1
#
_cell.length_a   1.000
_cell.length_b   1.000
_cell.length_c   1.000
_cell.angle_alpha   90.00
_cell.angle_beta   90.00
_cell.angle_gamma   90.00
#
_symmetry.space_group_name_H-M   'P 1'
#
loop_
_entity.id
_entity.type
_entity.pdbx_description
1 polymer ?
#
loop_
_entity_poly.entity_id
_entity_poly.type
_entity_poly.pdbx_seq_one_letter_code
_entity_poly.pdbx_strand_id
1 'polypeptide(L)'
;MDQAAHSSLSRRLADQAAAEAAYEQETPQDDVWRGDGIETGFDADALSAMKPSTPAPGSMATPPVDPEAGCALQRGDAWRETQSAPPLPKAVLIDALRAAIGKIEGHTFGTGHISHAGHAGALPQDAWRLGCPSVDRLLPRGLDPGAVHEVKALPHPHGASAGDWMTSLGFALRLAVRRAEMLSQDGPPWMLWCWPRALSAEFGSPSASGLAALGLDPSRLIIVETARAADALVALEDGLKSSSLALAFGIFDCVALTPARRLSLAAASARTPCLLITHPASEASGATATRWRVERQPSAPHRFDPRAPGNTRFRVNLERARAQMECAQTSCAPKESTPPRASDAQNSLGRPRVLEWCDEARTFSLASGMAGHAAGTDRARRSAQ
;
A
#
# COMPACT_ATOMS: atom_id res chain seq x y z
N MET A 1 -25.35 27.73 8.01
CA MET A 1 -24.99 26.31 8.23
C MET A 1 -23.48 26.08 8.08
N ASP A 2 -22.78 26.75 7.16
CA ASP A 2 -21.34 26.55 6.92
C ASP A 2 -20.41 26.84 8.12
N GLN A 3 -20.70 27.85 8.94
CA GLN A 3 -19.79 28.22 10.03
C GLN A 3 -19.79 27.20 11.18
N ALA A 4 -20.92 26.52 11.42
CA ALA A 4 -21.03 25.47 12.43
C ALA A 4 -20.40 24.14 11.95
N ALA A 5 -20.54 23.82 10.67
CA ALA A 5 -19.85 22.66 10.07
C ALA A 5 -18.33 22.87 10.09
N HIS A 6 -17.86 24.07 9.72
CA HIS A 6 -16.43 24.40 9.74
C HIS A 6 -15.84 24.38 11.16
N SER A 7 -16.57 24.87 12.18
CA SER A 7 -16.11 24.81 13.57
C SER A 7 -16.08 23.38 14.13
N SER A 8 -17.03 22.52 13.73
CA SER A 8 -17.04 21.11 14.11
C SER A 8 -15.86 20.33 13.49
N LEU A 9 -15.53 20.59 12.23
CA LEU A 9 -14.39 19.98 11.55
C LEU A 9 -13.07 20.44 12.14
N SER A 10 -12.88 21.75 12.33
CA SER A 10 -11.66 22.28 12.94
C SER A 10 -11.43 21.70 14.34
N ARG A 11 -12.50 21.47 15.11
CA ARG A 11 -12.42 20.78 16.39
C ARG A 11 -12.02 19.30 16.22
N ARG A 12 -12.66 18.55 15.30
CA ARG A 12 -12.27 17.15 15.01
C ARG A 12 -10.79 17.00 14.64
N LEU A 13 -10.29 17.87 13.76
CA LEU A 13 -8.88 17.87 13.34
C LEU A 13 -7.94 18.18 14.52
N ALA A 14 -8.30 19.14 15.37
CA ALA A 14 -7.52 19.49 16.55
C ALA A 14 -7.55 18.38 17.61
N ASP A 15 -8.72 17.79 17.86
CA ASP A 15 -8.92 16.71 18.83
C ASP A 15 -8.11 15.46 18.42
N GLN A 16 -8.11 15.11 17.12
CA GLN A 16 -7.29 14.02 16.63
C GLN A 16 -5.79 14.32 16.78
N ALA A 17 -5.33 15.51 16.37
CA ALA A 17 -3.93 15.89 16.50
C ALA A 17 -3.47 15.92 17.98
N ALA A 18 -4.34 16.36 18.90
CA ALA A 18 -4.08 16.34 20.33
C ALA A 18 -4.02 14.91 20.88
N ALA A 19 -4.92 14.02 20.44
CA ALA A 19 -4.89 12.61 20.82
C ALA A 19 -3.63 11.90 20.33
N GLU A 20 -3.17 12.20 19.11
CA GLU A 20 -1.89 11.69 18.59
C GLU A 20 -0.71 12.20 19.45
N ALA A 21 -0.70 13.48 19.82
CA ALA A 21 0.37 14.05 20.66
C ALA A 21 0.37 13.48 22.09
N ALA A 22 -0.80 13.25 22.69
CA ALA A 22 -0.92 12.63 24.00
C ALA A 22 -0.45 11.16 23.99
N TYR A 23 -0.82 10.41 22.94
CA TYR A 23 -0.39 9.03 22.78
C TYR A 23 1.13 8.88 22.70
N GLU A 24 1.81 9.81 22.01
CA GLU A 24 3.28 9.87 21.95
C GLU A 24 3.93 10.18 23.31
N GLN A 25 3.23 10.85 24.23
CA GLN A 25 3.74 11.10 25.59
C GLN A 25 3.53 9.90 26.52
N GLU A 26 2.47 9.12 26.30
CA GLU A 26 2.11 7.96 27.11
C GLU A 26 2.87 6.69 26.73
N THR A 27 3.40 6.61 25.51
CA THR A 27 4.08 5.39 25.00
C THR A 27 5.60 5.55 25.12
N PRO A 28 6.29 4.89 26.06
CA PRO A 28 7.75 4.90 26.11
C PRO A 28 8.30 4.22 24.86
N GLN A 29 9.33 4.82 24.27
CA GLN A 29 9.86 4.49 22.95
C GLN A 29 10.56 3.10 22.87
N ASP A 30 10.54 2.31 23.95
CA ASP A 30 11.31 1.07 24.17
C ASP A 30 10.47 -0.15 24.61
N ASP A 31 9.13 -0.12 24.48
CA ASP A 31 8.34 -1.36 24.66
C ASP A 31 8.49 -2.26 23.43
N VAL A 32 9.64 -2.95 23.39
CA VAL A 32 9.83 -4.20 22.66
C VAL A 32 8.69 -5.13 23.05
N TRP A 33 7.84 -5.46 22.09
CA TRP A 33 6.76 -6.42 22.21
C TRP A 33 7.32 -7.75 22.76
N ARG A 34 7.28 -7.94 24.09
CA ARG A 34 7.41 -9.27 24.68
C ARG A 34 6.07 -9.92 24.47
N GLY A 35 6.04 -10.98 23.66
CA GLY A 35 4.84 -11.75 23.36
C GLY A 35 4.33 -12.51 24.57
N ASP A 36 3.85 -11.80 25.57
CA ASP A 36 3.02 -12.36 26.64
C ASP A 36 1.56 -12.23 26.21
N GLY A 37 1.04 -13.37 25.74
CA GLY A 37 -0.36 -13.76 25.70
C GLY A 37 -1.38 -12.66 25.43
N ILE A 38 -1.74 -12.47 24.17
CA ILE A 38 -3.10 -12.02 23.84
C ILE A 38 -4.03 -13.13 24.32
N GLU A 39 -4.79 -12.88 25.38
CA GLU A 39 -6.00 -13.64 25.71
C GLU A 39 -6.98 -13.46 24.55
N THR A 40 -6.82 -14.31 23.53
CA THR A 40 -7.87 -14.53 22.55
C THR A 40 -9.02 -15.21 23.29
N GLY A 41 -10.14 -14.50 23.44
CA GLY A 41 -11.42 -15.12 23.73
C GLY A 41 -11.83 -15.99 22.55
N PHE A 42 -11.16 -17.13 22.39
CA PHE A 42 -11.48 -18.17 21.44
C PHE A 42 -12.06 -19.33 22.26
N ASP A 43 -13.37 -19.51 22.18
CA ASP A 43 -14.09 -20.57 22.88
C ASP A 43 -13.62 -21.94 22.35
N ALA A 44 -12.72 -22.59 23.09
CA ALA A 44 -12.04 -23.83 22.71
C ALA A 44 -12.97 -25.06 22.69
N ASP A 45 -14.21 -24.92 23.18
CA ASP A 45 -15.16 -26.04 23.31
C ASP A 45 -15.93 -26.37 22.02
N ALA A 46 -15.83 -25.56 20.96
CA ALA A 46 -16.57 -25.79 19.71
C ALA A 46 -15.91 -26.80 18.73
N LEU A 47 -14.68 -27.26 18.98
CA LEU A 47 -13.92 -28.13 18.06
C LEU A 47 -13.89 -29.62 18.46
N SER A 48 -14.50 -30.02 19.59
CA SER A 48 -14.53 -31.42 20.03
C SER A 48 -15.64 -32.30 19.39
N ALA A 49 -16.46 -31.76 18.48
CA ALA A 49 -17.66 -32.44 17.98
C ALA A 49 -17.57 -33.05 16.56
N MET A 50 -16.40 -33.09 15.91
CA MET A 50 -16.23 -33.78 14.62
C MET A 50 -15.10 -34.80 14.68
N LYS A 51 -15.44 -36.05 15.04
CA LYS A 51 -14.56 -37.21 14.86
C LYS A 51 -14.72 -37.77 13.43
N PRO A 52 -13.64 -38.02 12.67
CA PRO A 52 -13.71 -38.85 11.48
C PRO A 52 -13.85 -40.33 11.88
N SER A 53 -14.79 -41.04 11.26
CA SER A 53 -15.00 -42.49 11.42
C SER A 53 -13.99 -43.29 10.59
N THR A 54 -13.18 -44.12 11.23
CA THR A 54 -12.31 -45.13 10.58
C THR A 54 -13.03 -46.48 10.51
N PRO A 55 -12.98 -47.23 9.40
CA PRO A 55 -13.61 -48.54 9.30
C PRO A 55 -12.78 -49.66 9.97
N ALA A 56 -13.46 -50.71 10.42
CA ALA A 56 -12.92 -51.85 11.17
C ALA A 56 -12.02 -52.79 10.34
N PRO A 57 -11.07 -53.52 10.95
CA PRO A 57 -10.19 -54.44 10.25
C PRO A 57 -10.82 -55.83 10.05
N GLY A 58 -10.78 -56.31 8.80
CA GLY A 58 -11.05 -57.69 8.43
C GLY A 58 -9.77 -58.53 8.37
N SER A 59 -9.85 -59.74 8.92
CA SER A 59 -8.85 -60.81 8.98
C SER A 59 -8.32 -61.25 7.60
N MET A 60 -7.00 -61.48 7.46
CA MET A 60 -6.46 -62.70 6.83
C MET A 60 -4.92 -62.82 6.89
N ALA A 61 -4.49 -63.96 7.43
CA ALA A 61 -3.35 -64.83 7.06
C ALA A 61 -1.89 -64.30 7.04
N THR A 62 -1.11 -64.82 7.98
CA THR A 62 0.36 -64.90 8.03
C THR A 62 0.94 -66.01 7.12
N PRO A 63 2.14 -65.83 6.55
CA PRO A 63 3.05 -66.91 6.18
C PRO A 63 4.24 -67.02 7.17
N PRO A 64 4.98 -68.15 7.18
CA PRO A 64 5.70 -68.64 8.36
C PRO A 64 7.09 -68.00 8.53
N VAL A 65 7.50 -67.94 9.80
CA VAL A 65 8.85 -67.58 10.24
C VAL A 65 9.61 -68.88 10.51
N ASP A 66 10.73 -69.09 9.82
CA ASP A 66 11.74 -70.08 10.25
C ASP A 66 12.73 -69.44 11.25
N PRO A 67 13.23 -70.22 12.23
CA PRO A 67 13.79 -69.69 13.46
C PRO A 67 15.28 -70.00 13.57
N GLU A 68 16.15 -69.06 13.24
CA GLU A 68 17.53 -69.11 13.70
C GLU A 68 18.07 -67.73 14.08
N ALA A 69 18.88 -67.74 15.14
CA ALA A 69 19.67 -66.66 15.73
C ALA A 69 18.93 -65.70 16.68
N GLY A 70 18.94 -66.10 17.95
CA GLY A 70 18.63 -65.24 19.08
C GLY A 70 19.64 -64.11 19.31
N CYS A 71 19.09 -62.97 19.74
CA CYS A 71 19.50 -62.17 20.88
C CYS A 71 21.02 -61.99 21.15
N ALA A 72 21.54 -60.78 20.90
CA ALA A 72 22.22 -59.96 21.93
C ALA A 72 22.66 -58.59 21.39
N LEU A 73 22.10 -57.54 22.00
CA LEU A 73 22.67 -56.21 22.26
C LEU A 73 24.03 -55.87 21.61
N GLN A 74 24.00 -54.98 20.62
CA GLN A 74 25.10 -54.03 20.39
C GLN A 74 24.53 -52.63 20.23
N ARG A 75 24.77 -51.79 21.27
CA ARG A 75 24.85 -50.34 21.12
C ARG A 75 26.00 -50.08 20.14
N GLY A 76 25.68 -49.54 18.96
CA GLY A 76 26.66 -49.26 17.92
C GLY A 76 26.25 -48.01 17.14
N ASP A 77 26.89 -46.90 17.51
CA ASP A 77 27.29 -45.77 16.68
C ASP A 77 27.01 -45.91 15.17
N ALA A 78 25.90 -45.34 14.71
CA ALA A 78 25.59 -45.18 13.28
C ALA A 78 25.38 -43.70 12.94
N TRP A 79 26.38 -42.87 13.27
CA TRP A 79 26.57 -41.56 12.64
C TRP A 79 27.87 -41.60 11.82
N ARG A 80 27.79 -42.23 10.65
CA ARG A 80 28.70 -42.11 9.51
C ARG A 80 27.88 -42.60 8.31
N GLU A 81 27.78 -41.94 7.17
CA GLU A 81 28.79 -41.12 6.50
C GLU A 81 28.07 -40.37 5.36
N THR A 82 27.59 -39.15 5.62
CA THR A 82 27.18 -38.26 4.52
C THR A 82 28.46 -37.81 3.85
N GLN A 83 28.76 -38.37 2.68
CA GLN A 83 29.87 -37.95 1.82
C GLN A 83 29.88 -36.41 1.76
N SER A 84 30.89 -35.78 2.38
CA SER A 84 30.97 -34.32 2.41
C SER A 84 31.28 -33.85 1.00
N ALA A 85 30.35 -33.13 0.39
CA ALA A 85 30.64 -32.32 -0.78
C ALA A 85 31.87 -31.44 -0.47
N PRO A 86 32.77 -31.19 -1.44
CA PRO A 86 33.93 -30.35 -1.22
C PRO A 86 33.49 -28.99 -0.65
N PRO A 87 34.22 -28.43 0.33
CA PRO A 87 33.81 -27.20 0.98
C PRO A 87 33.69 -26.12 -0.10
N LEU A 88 32.47 -25.60 -0.26
CA LEU A 88 32.23 -24.45 -1.13
C LEU A 88 33.21 -23.33 -0.72
N PRO A 89 33.74 -22.55 -1.68
CA PRO A 89 34.56 -21.40 -1.35
C PRO A 89 33.84 -20.55 -0.29
N LYS A 90 34.56 -20.09 0.74
CA LYS A 90 33.98 -19.41 1.92
C LYS A 90 32.98 -18.31 1.56
N ALA A 91 33.22 -17.60 0.45
CA ALA A 91 32.31 -16.60 -0.10
C ALA A 91 30.93 -17.18 -0.50
N VAL A 92 30.91 -18.30 -1.22
CA VAL A 92 29.68 -18.97 -1.68
C VAL A 92 28.88 -19.53 -0.50
N LEU A 93 29.57 -20.05 0.53
CA LEU A 93 28.92 -20.51 1.76
C LEU A 93 28.31 -19.35 2.56
N ILE A 94 29.03 -18.23 2.66
CA ILE A 94 28.53 -17.01 3.30
C ILE A 94 27.30 -16.48 2.57
N ASP A 95 27.30 -16.46 1.24
CA ASP A 95 26.17 -16.00 0.43
C ASP A 95 24.96 -16.94 0.55
N ALA A 96 25.18 -18.26 0.56
CA ALA A 96 24.13 -19.24 0.77
C ALA A 96 23.50 -19.13 2.17
N LEU A 97 24.32 -18.89 3.20
CA LEU A 97 23.85 -18.69 4.57
C LEU A 97 23.11 -17.36 4.74
N ARG A 98 23.58 -16.27 4.10
CA ARG A 98 22.85 -15.00 4.07
C ARG A 98 21.51 -15.14 3.36
N ALA A 99 21.45 -15.89 2.25
CA ALA A 99 20.20 -16.16 1.55
C ALA A 99 19.24 -17.03 2.40
N ALA A 100 19.75 -17.99 3.15
CA ALA A 100 18.96 -18.81 4.07
C ALA A 100 18.43 -17.99 5.27
N ILE A 101 19.28 -17.14 5.86
CA ILE A 101 18.90 -16.22 6.93
C ILE A 101 17.86 -15.21 6.42
N GLY A 102 18.05 -14.64 5.23
CA GLY A 102 17.08 -13.72 4.62
C GLY A 102 15.71 -14.36 4.34
N LYS A 103 15.66 -15.66 4.02
CA LYS A 103 14.39 -16.41 3.92
C LYS A 103 13.70 -16.62 5.27
N ILE A 104 14.47 -16.78 6.34
CA ILE A 104 13.94 -16.99 7.70
C ILE A 104 13.50 -15.65 8.32
N GLU A 105 14.27 -14.59 8.09
CA GLU A 105 14.02 -13.27 8.65
C GLU A 105 12.98 -12.47 7.84
N GLY A 106 12.54 -12.94 6.67
CA GLY A 106 11.67 -12.19 5.75
C GLY A 106 12.33 -10.95 5.13
N HIS A 107 13.59 -10.68 5.48
CA HIS A 107 14.36 -9.54 5.01
C HIS A 107 15.13 -9.94 3.74
N THR A 108 14.62 -9.54 2.59
CA THR A 108 15.43 -9.58 1.36
C THR A 108 16.44 -8.42 1.39
N PHE A 109 17.52 -8.57 2.16
CA PHE A 109 18.72 -7.77 1.95
C PHE A 109 19.41 -8.28 0.69
N GLY A 110 18.98 -7.77 -0.47
CA GLY A 110 19.78 -7.84 -1.67
C GLY A 110 21.03 -6.98 -1.48
N THR A 111 22.13 -7.57 -1.02
CA THR A 111 23.47 -6.98 -1.21
C THR A 111 23.81 -7.03 -2.70
N GLY A 112 23.27 -6.07 -3.44
CA GLY A 112 23.70 -5.77 -4.80
C GLY A 112 25.12 -5.24 -4.74
N HIS A 113 26.08 -6.06 -5.17
CA HIS A 113 27.42 -5.63 -5.53
C HIS A 113 27.29 -4.44 -6.51
N ILE A 114 27.84 -3.28 -6.15
CA ILE A 114 27.96 -2.14 -7.07
C ILE A 114 29.01 -2.53 -8.11
N SER A 115 28.57 -3.23 -9.15
CA SER A 115 29.35 -3.40 -10.36
C SER A 115 29.23 -2.12 -11.17
N HIS A 116 30.26 -1.26 -11.11
CA HIS A 116 30.47 -0.18 -12.07
C HIS A 116 30.80 -0.76 -13.46
N ALA A 117 29.80 -1.27 -14.15
CA ALA A 117 29.84 -1.57 -15.58
C ALA A 117 28.58 -1.00 -16.22
N GLY A 118 28.78 0.03 -17.06
CA GLY A 118 27.71 0.83 -17.65
C GLY A 118 26.67 -0.01 -18.37
N HIS A 119 25.46 -0.04 -17.80
CA HIS A 119 24.26 -0.46 -18.48
C HIS A 119 23.39 0.77 -18.68
N ALA A 120 23.21 1.15 -19.95
CA ALA A 120 22.25 2.16 -20.34
C ALA A 120 20.83 1.69 -19.96
N GLY A 121 20.21 2.37 -18.99
CA GLY A 121 18.77 2.70 -19.02
C GLY A 121 17.72 1.61 -18.87
N ALA A 122 17.93 0.56 -18.05
CA ALA A 122 16.81 -0.29 -17.63
C ALA A 122 16.10 0.34 -16.42
N LEU A 123 14.84 0.77 -16.58
CA LEU A 123 14.01 1.24 -15.47
C LEU A 123 13.74 0.08 -14.49
N PRO A 124 13.64 0.32 -13.17
CA PRO A 124 13.36 -0.75 -12.20
C PRO A 124 12.11 -1.53 -12.61
N GLN A 125 12.21 -2.86 -12.70
CA GLN A 125 11.12 -3.72 -13.16
C GLN A 125 9.92 -3.72 -12.18
N ASP A 126 10.14 -3.28 -10.94
CA ASP A 126 9.13 -3.23 -9.87
C ASP A 126 8.47 -1.84 -9.69
N ALA A 127 8.69 -0.91 -10.61
CA ALA A 127 8.14 0.44 -10.53
C ALA A 127 6.60 0.39 -10.56
N TRP A 128 5.91 0.85 -9.50
CA TRP A 128 4.45 0.87 -9.45
C TRP A 128 3.90 1.93 -10.43
N ARG A 129 3.38 1.47 -11.56
CA ARG A 129 2.93 2.34 -12.68
C ARG A 129 1.43 2.50 -12.71
N LEU A 130 0.99 3.68 -13.14
CA LEU A 130 -0.42 4.02 -13.30
C LEU A 130 -1.04 3.31 -14.51
N GLY A 131 -0.22 2.81 -15.45
CA GLY A 131 -0.71 2.20 -16.69
C GLY A 131 -1.11 3.25 -17.73
N CYS A 132 -0.70 4.50 -17.52
CA CYS A 132 -0.97 5.62 -18.39
C CYS A 132 0.37 6.13 -18.95
N PRO A 133 0.79 5.75 -20.18
CA PRO A 133 2.13 6.05 -20.69
C PRO A 133 2.53 7.52 -20.67
N SER A 134 1.56 8.43 -20.78
CA SER A 134 1.77 9.87 -20.67
C SER A 134 2.05 10.36 -19.25
N VAL A 135 1.45 9.76 -18.24
CA VAL A 135 1.69 10.13 -16.83
C VAL A 135 2.87 9.34 -16.25
N ASP A 136 3.02 8.08 -16.64
CA ASP A 136 4.17 7.25 -16.26
C ASP A 136 5.49 7.87 -16.80
N ARG A 137 5.46 8.62 -17.90
CA ARG A 137 6.62 9.41 -18.37
C ARG A 137 7.00 10.57 -17.44
N LEU A 138 6.05 11.12 -16.70
CA LEU A 138 6.30 12.15 -15.69
C LEU A 138 6.82 11.54 -14.38
N LEU A 139 6.54 10.24 -14.18
CA LEU A 139 7.03 9.46 -13.06
C LEU A 139 7.95 8.34 -13.57
N PRO A 140 9.15 8.63 -14.10
CA PRO A 140 10.03 7.62 -14.72
C PRO A 140 10.33 6.43 -13.81
N ARG A 141 10.48 6.65 -12.50
CA ARG A 141 10.67 5.59 -11.48
C ARG A 141 9.38 4.95 -10.96
N GLY A 142 8.22 5.36 -11.47
CA GLY A 142 6.90 5.01 -10.95
C GLY A 142 6.62 5.62 -9.57
N LEU A 143 5.53 5.17 -8.96
CA LEU A 143 5.33 5.28 -7.51
C LEU A 143 6.30 4.32 -6.82
N ASP A 144 6.87 4.74 -5.69
CA ASP A 144 7.78 3.90 -4.92
C ASP A 144 6.98 2.85 -4.13
N PRO A 145 7.16 1.54 -4.39
CA PRO A 145 6.41 0.50 -3.71
C PRO A 145 6.81 0.33 -2.22
N GLY A 146 7.82 1.05 -1.72
CA GLY A 146 8.17 1.08 -0.30
C GLY A 146 7.88 2.43 0.36
N ALA A 147 6.88 3.18 -0.11
CA ALA A 147 6.64 4.52 0.38
C ALA A 147 5.19 4.79 0.76
N VAL A 148 5.02 5.89 1.50
CA VAL A 148 3.71 6.43 1.86
C VAL A 148 3.27 7.46 0.81
N HIS A 149 2.08 7.28 0.27
CA HIS A 149 1.47 8.14 -0.72
C HIS A 149 0.17 8.71 -0.16
N GLU A 150 0.08 10.03 -0.08
CA GLU A 150 -1.11 10.72 0.38
C GLU A 150 -2.04 11.03 -0.79
N VAL A 151 -3.33 10.74 -0.62
CA VAL A 151 -4.39 11.05 -1.56
C VAL A 151 -5.44 11.89 -0.84
N LYS A 152 -5.63 13.12 -1.29
CA LYS A 152 -6.63 14.05 -0.75
C LYS A 152 -7.51 14.53 -1.87
N ALA A 153 -8.77 14.78 -1.58
CA ALA A 153 -9.59 15.44 -2.57
C ALA A 153 -9.21 16.93 -2.67
N LEU A 154 -9.52 17.52 -3.82
CA LEU A 154 -9.51 18.96 -3.98
C LEU A 154 -10.61 19.54 -3.08
N PRO A 155 -10.31 20.50 -2.19
CA PRO A 155 -11.32 21.08 -1.33
C PRO A 155 -12.44 21.73 -2.16
N HIS A 156 -13.70 21.40 -1.85
CA HIS A 156 -14.84 22.08 -2.46
C HIS A 156 -15.09 23.43 -1.75
N PRO A 157 -15.47 24.51 -2.46
CA PRO A 157 -15.77 25.82 -1.87
C PRO A 157 -16.82 25.83 -0.73
N HIS A 158 -17.64 24.79 -0.62
CA HIS A 158 -18.71 24.65 0.37
C HIS A 158 -18.35 23.68 1.51
N GLY A 159 -17.06 23.38 1.67
CA GLY A 159 -16.57 22.37 2.61
C GLY A 159 -16.51 20.97 1.99
N ALA A 160 -15.79 20.08 2.67
CA ALA A 160 -15.66 18.70 2.23
C ALA A 160 -16.98 17.94 2.42
N SER A 161 -17.35 17.17 1.41
CA SER A 161 -18.49 16.27 1.40
C SER A 161 -18.04 14.81 1.52
N ALA A 162 -18.96 13.90 1.85
CA ALA A 162 -18.71 12.46 1.71
C ALA A 162 -18.24 12.09 0.29
N GLY A 163 -18.69 12.83 -0.73
CA GLY A 163 -18.23 12.66 -2.12
C GLY A 163 -16.74 12.93 -2.32
N ASP A 164 -16.13 13.81 -1.53
CA ASP A 164 -14.71 14.14 -1.63
C ASP A 164 -13.84 13.04 -0.99
N TRP A 165 -14.29 12.48 0.12
CA TRP A 165 -13.70 11.26 0.69
C TRP A 165 -13.75 10.10 -0.31
N MET A 166 -14.93 9.84 -0.89
CA MET A 166 -15.11 8.77 -1.87
C MET A 166 -14.33 9.01 -3.17
N THR A 167 -14.08 10.27 -3.53
CA THR A 167 -13.20 10.62 -4.66
C THR A 167 -11.76 10.19 -4.38
N SER A 168 -11.23 10.54 -3.20
CA SER A 168 -9.88 10.19 -2.77
C SER A 168 -9.72 8.68 -2.66
N LEU A 169 -10.67 8.03 -1.98
CA LEU A 169 -10.68 6.60 -1.78
C LEU A 169 -10.84 5.84 -3.12
N GLY A 170 -11.72 6.28 -4.00
CA GLY A 170 -11.93 5.66 -5.31
C GLY A 170 -10.70 5.75 -6.22
N PHE A 171 -9.91 6.81 -6.11
CA PHE A 171 -8.61 6.91 -6.78
C PHE A 171 -7.57 6.00 -6.11
N ALA A 172 -7.47 6.02 -4.78
CA ALA A 172 -6.55 5.15 -4.02
C ALA A 172 -6.80 3.65 -4.29
N LEU A 173 -8.07 3.22 -4.33
CA LEU A 173 -8.44 1.84 -4.67
C LEU A 173 -7.96 1.45 -6.07
N ARG A 174 -8.05 2.35 -7.06
CA ARG A 174 -7.54 2.10 -8.42
C ARG A 174 -6.02 2.03 -8.46
N LEU A 175 -5.32 2.83 -7.64
CA LEU A 175 -3.88 2.65 -7.45
C LEU A 175 -3.57 1.27 -6.85
N ALA A 176 -4.36 0.80 -5.89
CA ALA A 176 -4.19 -0.52 -5.29
C ALA A 176 -4.46 -1.65 -6.29
N VAL A 177 -5.47 -1.51 -7.17
CA VAL A 177 -5.68 -2.44 -8.30
C VAL A 177 -4.44 -2.46 -9.19
N ARG A 178 -3.90 -1.28 -9.55
CA ARG A 178 -2.64 -1.19 -10.31
C ARG A 178 -1.48 -1.88 -9.59
N ARG A 179 -1.41 -1.79 -8.27
CA ARG A 179 -0.38 -2.47 -7.48
C ARG A 179 -0.57 -3.98 -7.55
N ALA A 180 -1.79 -4.47 -7.33
CA ALA A 180 -2.12 -5.89 -7.35
C ALA A 180 -1.80 -6.55 -8.69
N GLU A 181 -2.12 -5.89 -9.81
CA GLU A 181 -1.80 -6.37 -11.17
C GLU A 181 -0.28 -6.51 -11.42
N MET A 182 0.54 -5.77 -10.67
CA MET A 182 2.00 -5.77 -10.83
C MET A 182 2.70 -6.72 -9.85
N LEU A 183 1.97 -7.30 -8.90
CA LEU A 183 2.53 -8.30 -8.01
C LEU A 183 2.62 -9.65 -8.73
N SER A 184 3.74 -10.33 -8.56
CA SER A 184 3.89 -11.73 -8.96
C SER A 184 2.86 -12.60 -8.23
N GLN A 185 2.52 -13.75 -8.81
CA GLN A 185 1.60 -14.72 -8.18
C GLN A 185 2.09 -15.20 -6.79
N ASP A 186 3.41 -15.19 -6.58
CA ASP A 186 4.05 -15.53 -5.30
C ASP A 186 4.22 -14.33 -4.34
N GLY A 187 3.69 -13.16 -4.72
CA GLY A 187 3.76 -11.93 -3.92
C GLY A 187 2.88 -12.00 -2.66
N PRO A 188 3.13 -11.11 -1.68
CA PRO A 188 2.29 -11.02 -0.48
C PRO A 188 0.84 -10.78 -0.88
N PRO A 189 -0.11 -11.60 -0.41
CA PRO A 189 -1.48 -11.53 -0.90
C PRO A 189 -2.32 -10.48 -0.17
N TRP A 190 -1.95 -10.13 1.06
CA TRP A 190 -2.81 -9.42 2.00
C TRP A 190 -2.79 -7.92 1.80
N MET A 191 -3.94 -7.28 1.94
CA MET A 191 -4.06 -5.83 2.03
C MET A 191 -4.58 -5.46 3.41
N LEU A 192 -4.05 -4.37 3.98
CA LEU A 192 -4.49 -3.87 5.28
C LEU A 192 -5.32 -2.60 5.10
N TRP A 193 -6.41 -2.48 5.84
CA TRP A 193 -7.26 -1.30 5.89
C TRP A 193 -7.42 -0.85 7.34
N CYS A 194 -6.82 0.28 7.69
CA CYS A 194 -6.90 0.84 9.04
C CYS A 194 -7.67 2.15 9.05
N TRP A 195 -8.61 2.27 9.99
CA TRP A 195 -9.35 3.51 10.23
C TRP A 195 -9.96 3.56 11.64
N PRO A 196 -10.25 4.76 12.18
CA PRO A 196 -11.00 4.90 13.41
C PRO A 196 -12.50 4.68 13.20
N ARG A 197 -13.17 4.16 14.24
CA ARG A 197 -14.62 3.91 14.27
C ARG A 197 -15.45 5.12 13.90
N ALA A 198 -15.00 6.33 14.25
CA ALA A 198 -15.67 7.58 13.88
C ALA A 198 -15.86 7.72 12.36
N LEU A 199 -14.85 7.36 11.56
CA LEU A 199 -14.94 7.40 10.09
C LEU A 199 -15.72 6.22 9.53
N SER A 200 -15.59 5.03 10.11
CA SER A 200 -16.41 3.87 9.72
C SER A 200 -17.90 4.10 9.95
N ALA A 201 -18.28 4.82 11.02
CA ALA A 201 -19.66 5.15 11.33
C ALA A 201 -20.22 6.20 10.36
N GLU A 202 -19.37 7.07 9.82
CA GLU A 202 -19.75 8.09 8.84
C GLU A 202 -19.84 7.51 7.40
N PHE A 203 -18.92 6.63 7.02
CA PHE A 203 -18.80 6.13 5.64
C PHE A 203 -19.31 4.69 5.43
N GLY A 204 -19.68 3.98 6.51
CA GLY A 204 -19.97 2.56 6.49
C GLY A 204 -18.71 1.71 6.26
N SER A 205 -18.83 0.39 6.21
CA SER A 205 -17.71 -0.52 5.94
C SER A 205 -17.46 -0.74 4.43
N PRO A 206 -16.24 -1.11 4.00
CA PRO A 206 -15.95 -1.42 2.61
C PRO A 206 -16.86 -2.54 2.07
N SER A 207 -17.49 -2.31 0.93
CA SER A 207 -18.33 -3.33 0.28
C SER A 207 -17.46 -4.38 -0.42
N ALA A 208 -17.60 -5.64 -0.01
CA ALA A 208 -16.92 -6.77 -0.64
C ALA A 208 -17.25 -6.90 -2.14
N SER A 209 -18.52 -6.72 -2.53
CA SER A 209 -18.92 -6.78 -3.94
C SER A 209 -18.34 -5.61 -4.75
N GLY A 210 -18.24 -4.42 -4.14
CA GLY A 210 -17.62 -3.26 -4.78
C GLY A 210 -16.12 -3.44 -5.00
N LEU A 211 -15.41 -3.99 -4.01
CA LEU A 211 -13.99 -4.32 -4.13
C LEU A 211 -13.75 -5.37 -5.22
N ALA A 212 -14.54 -6.44 -5.23
CA ALA A 212 -14.48 -7.47 -6.26
C ALA A 212 -14.73 -6.91 -7.66
N ALA A 213 -15.72 -6.02 -7.81
CA ALA A 213 -16.03 -5.37 -9.08
C ALA A 213 -14.88 -4.46 -9.57
N LEU A 214 -14.13 -3.84 -8.65
CA LEU A 214 -12.93 -3.06 -8.99
C LEU A 214 -11.71 -3.93 -9.34
N GLY A 215 -11.76 -5.23 -9.06
CA GLY A 215 -10.65 -6.16 -9.30
C GLY A 215 -9.78 -6.45 -8.08
N LEU A 216 -10.23 -6.10 -6.86
CA LEU A 216 -9.58 -6.46 -5.60
C LEU A 216 -10.27 -7.67 -4.98
N ASP A 217 -9.51 -8.66 -4.53
CA ASP A 217 -10.05 -9.85 -3.86
C ASP A 217 -10.41 -9.52 -2.40
N PRO A 218 -11.71 -9.50 -2.03
CA PRO A 218 -12.12 -9.15 -0.67
C PRO A 218 -11.64 -10.16 0.39
N SER A 219 -11.36 -11.40 0.00
CA SER A 219 -10.86 -12.43 0.93
C SER A 219 -9.42 -12.17 1.38
N ARG A 220 -8.72 -11.25 0.70
CA ARG A 220 -7.36 -10.83 1.02
C ARG A 220 -7.29 -9.50 1.76
N LEU A 221 -8.43 -8.89 2.11
CA LEU A 221 -8.49 -7.63 2.81
C LEU A 221 -8.64 -7.86 4.33
N ILE A 222 -7.69 -7.37 5.09
CA ILE A 222 -7.73 -7.29 6.56
C ILE A 222 -8.23 -5.89 6.93
N ILE A 223 -9.34 -5.82 7.66
CA ILE A 223 -9.92 -4.55 8.12
C ILE A 223 -9.68 -4.43 9.62
N VAL A 224 -9.02 -3.33 10.01
CA VAL A 224 -8.79 -2.95 11.40
C VAL A 224 -9.54 -1.66 11.68
N GLU A 225 -10.59 -1.79 12.49
CA GLU A 225 -11.35 -0.66 13.02
C GLU A 225 -10.99 -0.48 14.49
N THR A 226 -10.56 0.73 14.86
CA THR A 226 -10.17 1.04 16.23
C THR A 226 -11.05 2.10 16.86
N ALA A 227 -11.09 2.17 18.19
CA ALA A 227 -11.83 3.22 18.87
C ALA A 227 -11.26 4.62 18.60
N ARG A 228 -9.92 4.75 18.48
CA ARG A 228 -9.20 6.02 18.31
C ARG A 228 -8.26 5.98 17.12
N ALA A 229 -8.04 7.14 16.49
CA ALA A 229 -7.14 7.28 15.33
C ALA A 229 -5.70 6.87 15.64
N ALA A 230 -5.20 7.19 16.84
CA ALA A 230 -3.86 6.80 17.29
C ALA A 230 -3.67 5.26 17.27
N ASP A 231 -4.65 4.51 17.76
CA ASP A 231 -4.61 3.04 17.76
C ASP A 231 -4.60 2.48 16.32
N ALA A 232 -5.35 3.10 15.39
CA ALA A 232 -5.35 2.70 13.99
C ALA A 232 -4.03 3.05 13.28
N LEU A 233 -3.36 4.14 13.66
CA LEU A 233 -2.03 4.49 13.16
C LEU A 233 -0.98 3.48 13.61
N VAL A 234 -1.03 3.02 14.87
CA VAL A 234 -0.16 1.97 15.40
C VAL A 234 -0.41 0.65 14.68
N ALA A 235 -1.67 0.23 14.54
CA ALA A 235 -2.02 -0.98 13.80
C ALA A 235 -1.55 -0.92 12.33
N LEU A 236 -1.65 0.25 11.69
CA LEU A 236 -1.14 0.46 10.34
C LEU A 236 0.39 0.33 10.27
N GLU A 237 1.11 0.90 11.25
CA GLU A 237 2.56 0.79 11.34
C GLU A 237 3.03 -0.65 11.57
N ASP A 238 2.41 -1.38 12.51
CA ASP A 238 2.77 -2.77 12.81
C ASP A 238 2.43 -3.69 11.63
N GLY A 239 1.30 -3.45 10.97
CA GLY A 239 0.97 -4.11 9.72
C GLY A 239 2.03 -3.90 8.63
N LEU A 240 2.51 -2.66 8.45
CA LEU A 240 3.60 -2.37 7.52
C LEU A 240 4.89 -3.12 7.92
N LYS A 241 5.27 -3.13 9.20
CA LYS A 241 6.48 -3.83 9.68
C LYS A 241 6.46 -5.35 9.42
N SER A 242 5.28 -5.96 9.31
CA SER A 242 5.15 -7.41 9.08
C SER A 242 5.77 -7.92 7.77
N SER A 243 6.00 -7.04 6.79
CA SER A 243 6.47 -7.42 5.45
C SER A 243 5.60 -8.45 4.71
N SER A 244 4.36 -8.64 5.16
CA SER A 244 3.42 -9.64 4.63
C SER A 244 2.31 -9.06 3.73
N LEU A 245 2.34 -7.74 3.55
CA LEU A 245 1.28 -6.99 2.86
C LEU A 245 1.67 -6.61 1.43
N ALA A 246 0.72 -6.71 0.51
CA ALA A 246 0.77 -6.12 -0.82
C ALA A 246 0.76 -4.59 -0.78
N LEU A 247 -0.07 -4.05 0.12
CA LEU A 247 -0.39 -2.62 0.26
C LEU A 247 -1.18 -2.40 1.56
N ALA A 248 -1.04 -1.22 2.16
CA ALA A 248 -1.87 -0.78 3.27
C ALA A 248 -2.64 0.51 2.96
N PHE A 249 -3.85 0.63 3.49
CA PHE A 249 -4.69 1.83 3.46
C PHE A 249 -4.81 2.39 4.88
N GLY A 250 -4.62 3.70 5.01
CA GLY A 250 -4.91 4.43 6.23
C GLY A 250 -5.89 5.57 5.96
N ILE A 251 -7.06 5.55 6.61
CA ILE A 251 -8.09 6.56 6.43
C ILE A 251 -8.22 7.34 7.75
N PHE A 252 -7.87 8.62 7.72
CA PHE A 252 -7.77 9.47 8.92
C PHE A 252 -8.16 10.90 8.62
N ASP A 253 -8.69 11.67 9.58
CA ASP A 253 -8.99 13.08 9.30
C ASP A 253 -7.70 13.89 9.04
N CYS A 254 -6.69 13.68 9.87
CA CYS A 254 -5.32 14.19 9.70
C CYS A 254 -4.30 13.12 10.09
N VAL A 255 -3.01 13.39 9.87
CA VAL A 255 -1.91 12.56 10.41
C VAL A 255 -0.76 13.51 10.73
N ALA A 256 -0.37 13.60 12.00
CA ALA A 256 0.74 14.44 12.44
C ALA A 256 2.09 13.96 11.88
N LEU A 257 3.11 14.82 11.98
CA LEU A 257 4.43 14.57 11.40
C LEU A 257 5.11 13.31 11.95
N THR A 258 5.01 13.05 13.25
CA THR A 258 5.69 11.93 13.91
C THR A 258 5.11 10.56 13.47
N PRO A 259 3.80 10.31 13.57
CA PRO A 259 3.20 9.09 13.02
C PRO A 259 3.48 8.93 11.51
N ALA A 260 3.38 10.02 10.73
CA ALA A 260 3.65 9.95 9.31
C ALA A 260 5.11 9.56 8.99
N ARG A 261 6.08 10.02 9.81
CA ARG A 261 7.49 9.62 9.68
C ARG A 261 7.71 8.15 10.04
N ARG A 262 7.06 7.66 11.10
CA ARG A 262 7.11 6.24 11.51
C ARG A 262 6.55 5.35 10.40
N LEU A 263 5.40 5.70 9.84
CA LEU A 263 4.81 5.00 8.68
C LEU A 263 5.74 5.02 7.47
N SER A 264 6.40 6.15 7.19
CA SER A 264 7.37 6.29 6.09
C SER A 264 8.56 5.33 6.25
N LEU A 265 9.09 5.21 7.47
CA LEU A 265 10.18 4.28 7.79
C LEU A 265 9.73 2.82 7.72
N ALA A 266 8.54 2.50 8.26
CA ALA A 266 7.98 1.16 8.21
C ALA A 266 7.73 0.69 6.76
N ALA A 267 7.10 1.54 5.94
CA ALA A 267 6.88 1.29 4.52
C ALA A 267 8.20 1.05 3.76
N ALA A 268 9.23 1.84 4.04
CA ALA A 268 10.54 1.72 3.41
C ALA A 268 11.24 0.43 3.81
N SER A 269 11.23 0.09 5.10
CA SER A 269 11.86 -1.12 5.63
C SER A 269 11.21 -2.39 5.07
N ALA A 270 9.88 -2.43 5.02
CA ALA A 270 9.13 -3.59 4.58
C ALA A 270 8.87 -3.63 3.07
N ARG A 271 9.33 -2.61 2.32
CA ARG A 271 9.05 -2.44 0.88
C ARG A 271 7.56 -2.60 0.53
N THR A 272 6.70 -2.11 1.42
CA THR A 272 5.24 -2.18 1.33
C THR A 272 4.67 -0.77 1.18
N PRO A 273 3.84 -0.51 0.16
CA PRO A 273 3.31 0.82 -0.05
C PRO A 273 2.15 1.10 0.90
N CYS A 274 2.03 2.35 1.35
CA CYS A 274 0.92 2.82 2.16
C CYS A 274 0.17 3.94 1.42
N LEU A 275 -1.13 3.79 1.25
CA LEU A 275 -2.03 4.82 0.73
C LEU A 275 -2.75 5.50 1.90
N LEU A 276 -2.39 6.74 2.19
CA LEU A 276 -3.06 7.55 3.20
C LEU A 276 -4.14 8.41 2.56
N ILE A 277 -5.38 8.23 3.00
CA ILE A 277 -6.52 9.07 2.63
C ILE A 277 -6.80 10.01 3.80
N THR A 278 -6.59 11.30 3.59
CA THR A 278 -6.79 12.33 4.62
C THR A 278 -7.85 13.35 4.24
N HIS A 279 -8.46 13.99 5.24
CA HIS A 279 -9.50 14.98 5.03
C HIS A 279 -9.02 16.10 4.07
N PRO A 280 -9.83 16.55 3.08
CA PRO A 280 -9.38 17.52 2.06
C PRO A 280 -8.80 18.82 2.63
N ALA A 281 -9.42 19.30 3.71
CA ALA A 281 -9.06 20.52 4.43
C ALA A 281 -7.99 20.33 5.52
N SER A 282 -7.58 19.10 5.85
CA SER A 282 -6.53 18.91 6.84
C SER A 282 -5.17 19.34 6.29
N GLU A 283 -4.27 19.70 7.21
CA GLU A 283 -2.89 19.97 6.83
C GLU A 283 -2.27 18.77 6.13
N ALA A 284 -1.28 19.10 5.32
CA ALA A 284 -0.54 18.16 4.53
C ALA A 284 0.25 17.21 5.44
N SER A 285 0.01 15.89 5.36
CA SER A 285 0.77 14.96 6.18
C SER A 285 2.25 15.03 5.82
N GLY A 286 3.09 15.09 6.85
CA GLY A 286 4.54 15.10 6.70
C GLY A 286 5.08 13.78 6.16
N ALA A 287 6.34 13.75 5.70
CA ALA A 287 7.06 12.51 5.37
C ALA A 287 6.46 11.58 4.28
N THR A 288 5.49 12.04 3.49
CA THR A 288 4.94 11.29 2.34
C THR A 288 5.85 11.42 1.11
N ALA A 289 5.94 10.37 0.30
CA ALA A 289 6.71 10.37 -0.94
C ALA A 289 5.96 11.08 -2.07
N THR A 290 4.65 10.85 -2.19
CA THR A 290 3.80 11.60 -3.11
C THR A 290 2.58 12.17 -2.41
N ARG A 291 2.06 13.27 -2.95
CA ARG A 291 0.77 13.82 -2.56
C ARG A 291 -0.08 14.14 -3.77
N TRP A 292 -1.25 13.53 -3.84
CA TRP A 292 -2.21 13.70 -4.91
C TRP A 292 -3.39 14.54 -4.42
N ARG A 293 -3.74 15.58 -5.20
CA ARG A 293 -5.06 16.21 -5.15
C ARG A 293 -5.94 15.60 -6.21
N VAL A 294 -7.11 15.13 -5.82
CA VAL A 294 -8.02 14.39 -6.69
C VAL A 294 -9.39 15.04 -6.66
N GLU A 295 -10.00 15.17 -7.82
CA GLU A 295 -11.35 15.69 -7.94
C GLU A 295 -12.14 14.79 -8.89
N ARG A 296 -13.35 14.41 -8.49
CA ARG A 296 -14.25 13.67 -9.36
C ARG A 296 -14.61 14.51 -10.58
N GLN A 297 -14.66 13.87 -11.73
CA GLN A 297 -15.15 14.50 -12.97
C GLN A 297 -16.39 13.74 -13.43
N PRO A 298 -17.24 14.34 -14.28
CA PRO A 298 -18.27 13.59 -14.99
C PRO A 298 -17.64 12.36 -15.66
N SER A 299 -18.31 11.21 -15.55
CA SER A 299 -17.84 9.99 -16.21
C SER A 299 -17.70 10.20 -17.72
N ALA A 300 -16.91 9.36 -18.36
CA ALA A 300 -16.96 9.27 -19.81
C ALA A 300 -18.39 8.94 -20.27
N PRO A 301 -18.77 9.34 -21.50
CA PRO A 301 -19.99 8.83 -22.12
C PRO A 301 -19.93 7.31 -22.21
N HIS A 302 -20.99 6.62 -21.81
CA HIS A 302 -21.07 5.17 -21.97
C HIS A 302 -21.27 4.81 -23.44
N ARG A 303 -20.53 3.80 -23.93
CA ARG A 303 -20.45 3.47 -25.37
C ARG A 303 -21.78 3.03 -25.98
N PHE A 304 -22.63 2.37 -25.20
CA PHE A 304 -23.85 1.71 -25.69
C PHE A 304 -25.15 2.33 -25.17
N ASP A 305 -25.08 3.20 -24.16
CA ASP A 305 -26.26 3.82 -23.55
C ASP A 305 -25.91 5.24 -23.11
N PRO A 306 -26.37 6.28 -23.82
CA PRO A 306 -26.12 7.67 -23.46
C PRO A 306 -26.64 8.09 -22.08
N ARG A 307 -27.53 7.31 -21.46
CA ARG A 307 -28.10 7.58 -20.13
C ARG A 307 -27.35 6.86 -19.01
N ALA A 308 -26.52 5.88 -19.34
CA ALA A 308 -25.69 5.17 -18.37
C ALA A 308 -24.37 5.91 -18.10
N PRO A 309 -23.82 5.84 -16.88
CA PRO A 309 -22.47 6.32 -16.63
C PRO A 309 -21.45 5.46 -17.38
N GLY A 310 -20.43 6.10 -17.97
CA GLY A 310 -19.28 5.40 -18.53
C GLY A 310 -18.10 5.36 -17.55
N ASN A 311 -16.90 5.28 -18.12
CA ASN A 311 -15.65 5.18 -17.35
C ASN A 311 -15.49 6.31 -16.33
N THR A 312 -15.02 5.95 -15.13
CA THR A 312 -14.80 6.92 -14.05
C THR A 312 -13.65 7.86 -14.41
N ARG A 313 -13.81 9.16 -14.16
CA ARG A 313 -12.79 10.17 -14.43
C ARG A 313 -12.40 10.94 -13.18
N PHE A 314 -11.10 11.22 -13.07
CA PHE A 314 -10.51 11.99 -11.98
C PHE A 314 -9.64 13.10 -12.55
N ARG A 315 -9.85 14.34 -12.09
CA ARG A 315 -8.86 15.40 -12.25
C ARG A 315 -7.85 15.26 -11.13
N VAL A 316 -6.61 14.94 -11.46
CA VAL A 316 -5.52 14.73 -10.51
C VAL A 316 -4.46 15.80 -10.65
N ASN A 317 -3.89 16.22 -9.53
CA ASN A 317 -2.71 17.08 -9.47
C ASN A 317 -1.70 16.48 -8.49
N LEU A 318 -0.44 16.39 -8.88
CA LEU A 318 0.63 15.87 -8.04
C LEU A 318 1.37 17.02 -7.36
N GLU A 319 0.98 17.34 -6.13
CA GLU A 319 1.57 18.44 -5.36
C GLU A 319 3.01 18.13 -4.92
N ARG A 320 3.33 16.85 -4.75
CA ARG A 320 4.64 16.39 -4.26
C ARG A 320 5.02 15.05 -4.89
N ALA A 321 6.31 14.90 -5.24
CA ALA A 321 6.91 13.64 -5.68
C ALA A 321 8.40 13.55 -5.32
N ARG A 322 8.73 12.97 -4.16
CA ARG A 322 10.10 12.91 -3.62
C ARG A 322 11.04 12.07 -4.49
N ALA A 323 10.57 10.93 -5.00
CA ALA A 323 11.36 9.99 -5.81
C ALA A 323 11.85 10.58 -7.16
N GLN A 324 11.31 11.73 -7.58
CA GLN A 324 11.72 12.44 -8.80
C GLN A 324 12.88 13.41 -8.59
N MET A 325 13.11 13.85 -7.34
CA MET A 325 14.16 14.82 -7.02
C MET A 325 15.57 14.23 -7.16
N GLU A 326 15.71 12.92 -6.92
CA GLU A 326 17.01 12.23 -6.90
C GLU A 326 17.48 11.87 -8.32
N CYS A 327 16.56 11.55 -9.24
CA CYS A 327 16.91 11.27 -10.65
C CYS A 327 17.31 12.52 -11.43
N ALA A 328 16.84 13.71 -11.04
CA ALA A 328 17.30 14.97 -11.60
C ALA A 328 18.74 15.33 -11.17
N GLN A 329 19.24 14.71 -10.10
CA GLN A 329 20.55 15.00 -9.50
C GLN A 329 21.59 13.91 -9.80
N THR A 330 21.16 12.70 -10.20
CA THR A 330 22.08 11.57 -10.44
C THR A 330 21.76 10.86 -11.76
N SER A 331 22.69 11.03 -12.73
CA SER A 331 22.91 10.27 -13.98
C SER A 331 22.42 10.84 -15.33
N CYS A 332 23.42 11.09 -16.19
CA CYS A 332 23.46 10.77 -17.62
C CYS A 332 22.47 11.44 -18.58
N ALA A 333 22.54 12.77 -18.71
CA ALA A 333 22.13 13.42 -19.95
C ALA A 333 23.24 13.26 -21.01
N PRO A 334 22.94 12.93 -22.29
CA PRO A 334 23.87 13.18 -23.38
C PRO A 334 24.23 14.67 -23.37
N LYS A 335 25.50 15.00 -23.65
CA LYS A 335 26.10 16.35 -23.51
C LYS A 335 25.42 17.48 -24.31
N GLU A 336 24.33 17.22 -25.04
CA GLU A 336 23.69 18.19 -25.95
C GLU A 336 22.26 18.61 -25.60
N SER A 337 21.68 18.13 -24.50
CA SER A 337 20.42 18.71 -24.00
C SER A 337 20.62 19.25 -22.59
N THR A 338 20.50 20.56 -22.43
CA THR A 338 20.37 21.23 -21.14
C THR A 338 19.33 20.48 -20.29
N PRO A 339 19.69 19.87 -19.14
CA PRO A 339 18.72 19.19 -18.31
C PRO A 339 17.65 20.20 -17.88
N PRO A 340 16.36 19.83 -17.90
CA PRO A 340 15.30 20.71 -17.40
C PRO A 340 15.62 21.07 -15.95
N ARG A 341 15.51 22.36 -15.60
CA ARG A 341 15.77 22.79 -14.22
C ARG A 341 14.80 22.05 -13.28
N ALA A 342 15.23 21.73 -12.06
CA ALA A 342 14.37 21.08 -11.06
C ALA A 342 13.03 21.83 -10.85
N SER A 343 13.03 23.15 -11.05
CA SER A 343 11.82 23.99 -11.06
C SER A 343 10.84 23.63 -12.19
N ASP A 344 11.34 23.31 -13.38
CA ASP A 344 10.52 23.03 -14.58
C ASP A 344 9.89 21.63 -14.49
N ALA A 345 10.63 20.65 -13.97
CA ALA A 345 10.12 19.32 -13.67
C ALA A 345 9.01 19.37 -12.61
N GLN A 346 9.22 20.11 -11.51
CA GLN A 346 8.21 20.31 -10.47
C GLN A 346 6.96 21.03 -11.01
N ASN A 347 7.14 22.05 -11.86
CA ASN A 347 6.05 22.81 -12.48
C ASN A 347 5.25 21.97 -13.50
N SER A 348 5.89 20.97 -14.12
CA SER A 348 5.22 20.03 -15.03
C SER A 348 4.38 18.97 -14.32
N LEU A 349 4.83 18.50 -13.14
CA LEU A 349 4.12 17.55 -12.26
C LEU A 349 2.90 18.20 -11.59
N GLY A 350 3.01 19.49 -11.24
CA GLY A 350 1.97 20.26 -10.57
C GLY A 350 0.83 20.76 -11.46
N ARG A 351 0.80 20.39 -12.76
CA ARG A 351 -0.33 20.75 -13.63
C ARG A 351 -1.41 19.66 -13.55
N PRO A 352 -2.68 20.04 -13.32
CA PRO A 352 -3.77 19.06 -13.25
C PRO A 352 -3.94 18.31 -14.57
N ARG A 353 -4.32 17.04 -14.46
CA ARG A 353 -4.59 16.13 -15.59
C ARG A 353 -5.90 15.41 -15.33
N VAL A 354 -6.66 15.12 -16.39
CA VAL A 354 -7.84 14.28 -16.27
C VAL A 354 -7.47 12.86 -16.67
N LEU A 355 -7.54 11.96 -15.69
CA LEU A 355 -7.38 10.52 -15.87
C LEU A 355 -8.74 9.88 -16.02
N GLU A 356 -8.84 8.96 -16.97
CA GLU A 356 -9.97 8.07 -17.14
C GLU A 356 -9.54 6.66 -16.75
N TRP A 357 -10.38 5.96 -16.00
CA TRP A 357 -10.16 4.58 -15.59
C TRP A 357 -10.99 3.63 -16.45
N CYS A 358 -10.35 2.63 -17.05
CA CYS A 358 -11.02 1.54 -17.74
C CYS A 358 -11.05 0.32 -16.81
N ASP A 359 -12.25 -0.11 -16.41
CA ASP A 359 -12.44 -1.23 -15.49
C ASP A 359 -12.02 -2.57 -16.12
N GLU A 360 -12.20 -2.73 -17.44
CA GLU A 360 -11.79 -3.94 -18.17
C GLU A 360 -10.27 -4.07 -18.27
N ALA A 361 -9.58 -2.97 -18.59
CA ALA A 361 -8.13 -2.96 -18.76
C ALA A 361 -7.37 -2.69 -17.46
N ARG A 362 -8.06 -2.34 -16.37
CA ARG A 362 -7.50 -1.95 -15.06
C ARG A 362 -6.33 -0.96 -15.20
N THR A 363 -6.50 0.03 -16.06
CA THR A 363 -5.46 1.01 -16.42
C THR A 363 -6.05 2.42 -16.46
N PHE A 364 -5.18 3.40 -16.20
CA PHE A 364 -5.51 4.79 -16.46
C PHE A 364 -5.15 5.20 -17.89
N SER A 365 -5.99 6.02 -18.52
CA SER A 365 -5.67 6.74 -19.75
C SER A 365 -5.82 8.25 -19.51
N LEU A 366 -5.17 9.08 -20.34
CA LEU A 366 -5.50 10.50 -20.36
C LEU A 366 -6.85 10.64 -21.06
N ALA A 367 -7.79 11.33 -20.42
CA ALA A 367 -9.04 11.68 -21.08
C ALA A 367 -8.72 12.55 -22.30
N SER A 368 -9.00 12.03 -23.50
CA SER A 368 -8.84 12.75 -24.74
C SER A 368 -9.89 13.87 -24.81
N GLY A 369 -9.43 15.13 -24.76
CA GLY A 369 -10.26 16.31 -25.01
C GLY A 369 -11.06 16.81 -23.80
N MET A 370 -10.42 17.64 -22.97
CA MET A 370 -11.06 18.85 -22.42
C MET A 370 -10.10 20.02 -22.61
N ALA A 371 -10.06 20.55 -23.83
CA ALA A 371 -9.56 21.89 -24.04
C ALA A 371 -10.53 22.87 -23.35
N GLY A 372 -10.05 23.52 -22.29
CA GLY A 372 -10.56 24.79 -21.76
C GLY A 372 -12.00 24.83 -21.25
N HIS A 373 -12.17 24.77 -19.93
CA HIS A 373 -13.12 25.63 -19.22
C HIS A 373 -12.38 26.36 -18.09
N ALA A 374 -11.45 27.23 -18.50
CA ALA A 374 -11.19 28.45 -17.76
C ALA A 374 -12.12 29.51 -18.37
N ALA A 375 -13.35 29.59 -17.89
CA ALA A 375 -14.30 30.62 -18.30
C ALA A 375 -15.15 31.03 -17.10
N GLY A 376 -14.99 32.29 -16.65
CA GLY A 376 -16.10 33.03 -16.08
C GLY A 376 -15.98 33.55 -14.64
N THR A 377 -14.88 34.16 -14.23
CA THR A 377 -14.93 35.20 -13.17
C THR A 377 -14.22 36.46 -13.63
N ASP A 378 -14.76 37.11 -14.66
CA ASP A 378 -14.57 38.54 -14.86
C ASP A 378 -15.86 39.15 -15.42
N ARG A 379 -16.79 39.44 -14.50
CA ARG A 379 -17.96 40.29 -14.78
C ARG A 379 -18.14 41.27 -13.62
N ALA A 380 -17.17 42.17 -13.47
CA ALA A 380 -17.33 43.34 -12.61
C ALA A 380 -16.49 44.54 -13.10
N ARG A 381 -16.58 44.88 -14.39
CA ARG A 381 -16.20 46.20 -14.91
C ARG A 381 -16.99 46.50 -16.18
N ARG A 382 -18.21 47.03 -16.01
CA ARG A 382 -18.96 47.90 -16.95
C ARG A 382 -20.39 48.09 -16.42
N SER A 383 -20.53 49.03 -15.48
CA SER A 383 -21.76 49.78 -15.24
C SER A 383 -21.35 51.08 -14.56
N ALA A 384 -20.69 51.93 -15.33
CA ALA A 384 -20.56 53.36 -15.10
C ALA A 384 -20.74 54.01 -16.47
N GLN A 385 -22.00 54.17 -16.86
CA GLN A 385 -22.50 55.23 -17.72
C GLN A 385 -24.02 55.24 -17.65
#